data_AF-A0A8T6VEB9-F1
#
_entry.id   AF-A0A8T6VEB9-F1
#
_cell.length_a   1.000
_cell.length_b   1.000
_cell.length_c   1.000
_cell.angle_alpha   90.00
_cell.angle_beta   90.00
_cell.angle_gamma   90.00
#
_symmetry.space_group_name_H-M   'P 1'
#
loop_
_entity.id
_entity.type
_entity.pdbx_description
1 polymer ?
#
loop_
_entity_poly.entity_id
_entity_poly.type
_entity_poly.pdbx_seq_one_letter_code
_entity_poly.pdbx_strand_id
1 'polypeptide(L)'
;CARRSGLGTRLPWDPEWIIESLSDSVIYMAYYTIVRSLKLHSIQPEQLTDAVFNYVFLGKGNPSSIAAKAGLEPSVLEQMHSEFSYFYPLDSRHSGRDLVPNHLAFMIFNHIAIFPEELWPRQIAVNGSVLMEGQKMSKSYGNIIPLREAIETFGVDSLRLAVLATAELLQDADFSATLAKSMQER
;
A
#
# COMPACT_ATOMS: atom_id res chain seq x y z
N CYS A 1 0.19 -9.72 -16.54
CA CYS A 1 0.07 -8.34 -16.03
C CYS A 1 -1.14 -7.57 -16.60
N ALA A 2 -1.96 -8.13 -17.51
CA ALA A 2 -3.11 -7.41 -18.04
C ALA A 2 -4.31 -8.32 -18.34
N ARG A 3 -5.50 -7.72 -18.42
CA ARG A 3 -6.81 -8.35 -18.67
C ARG A 3 -7.69 -7.47 -19.57
N ARG A 4 -8.76 -8.03 -20.12
CA ARG A 4 -9.69 -7.31 -21.03
C ARG A 4 -10.97 -6.78 -20.38
N SER A 5 -11.24 -7.12 -19.13
CA SER A 5 -12.47 -6.74 -18.42
C SER A 5 -12.21 -6.38 -16.96
N GLY A 6 -13.10 -5.58 -16.38
CA GLY A 6 -13.01 -5.06 -15.01
C GLY A 6 -12.48 -3.63 -14.93
N LEU A 7 -12.18 -3.18 -13.71
CA LEU A 7 -11.61 -1.85 -13.43
C LEU A 7 -10.08 -1.91 -13.38
N GLY A 8 -9.42 -0.78 -13.68
CA GLY A 8 -7.97 -0.63 -13.57
C GLY A 8 -7.44 0.42 -14.55
N THR A 9 -6.12 0.60 -14.55
CA THR A 9 -5.43 1.51 -15.48
C THR A 9 -5.21 0.80 -16.83
N ARG A 10 -5.50 1.48 -17.94
CA ARG A 10 -5.24 0.94 -19.28
C ARG A 10 -3.74 0.97 -19.60
N LEU A 11 -3.25 -0.01 -20.36
CA LEU A 11 -1.87 0.04 -20.84
C LEU A 11 -1.69 1.26 -21.77
N PRO A 12 -0.60 2.04 -21.61
CA PRO A 12 -0.45 3.30 -22.34
C PRO A 12 -0.18 3.11 -23.84
N TRP A 13 0.36 1.96 -24.26
CA TRP A 13 0.59 1.63 -25.68
C TRP A 13 -0.44 0.68 -26.28
N ASP A 14 -1.34 0.10 -25.48
CA ASP A 14 -2.40 -0.80 -25.95
C ASP A 14 -3.66 -0.69 -25.06
N PRO A 15 -4.51 0.33 -25.31
CA PRO A 15 -5.63 0.65 -24.43
C PRO A 15 -6.76 -0.40 -24.36
N GLU A 16 -6.72 -1.44 -25.19
CA GLU A 16 -7.64 -2.59 -25.09
C GLU A 16 -7.38 -3.43 -23.83
N TRP A 17 -6.16 -3.33 -23.29
CA TRP A 17 -5.72 -4.07 -22.12
C TRP A 17 -5.70 -3.19 -20.88
N ILE A 18 -6.17 -3.77 -19.78
CA ILE A 18 -6.22 -3.16 -18.45
C ILE A 18 -5.19 -3.86 -17.58
N ILE A 19 -4.32 -3.10 -16.91
CA ILE A 19 -3.34 -3.64 -15.97
C ILE A 19 -4.09 -4.37 -14.85
N GLU A 20 -3.64 -5.57 -14.53
CA GLU A 20 -4.27 -6.40 -13.50
C GLU A 20 -3.83 -6.00 -12.08
N SER A 21 -4.66 -6.30 -11.09
CA SER A 21 -4.54 -5.76 -9.72
C SER A 21 -3.27 -6.13 -8.97
N LEU A 22 -2.64 -7.28 -9.26
CA LEU A 22 -1.36 -7.65 -8.64
C LEU A 22 -0.16 -7.02 -9.36
N SER A 23 -0.37 -6.38 -10.52
CA SER A 23 0.67 -5.74 -11.33
C SER A 23 0.74 -4.23 -11.11
N ASP A 24 -0.39 -3.54 -10.89
CA ASP A 24 -0.40 -2.10 -10.57
C ASP A 24 -0.21 -1.81 -9.06
N SER A 25 -0.18 -2.85 -8.23
CA SER A 25 -0.07 -2.74 -6.77
C SER A 25 1.34 -2.98 -6.22
N VAL A 26 2.41 -2.75 -6.98
CA VAL A 26 3.76 -3.23 -6.62
C VAL A 26 4.75 -2.15 -6.17
N ILE A 27 4.55 -0.89 -6.56
CA ILE A 27 5.42 0.25 -6.19
C ILE A 27 4.62 1.49 -5.74
N TYR A 28 3.32 1.32 -5.47
CA TYR A 28 2.44 2.43 -5.08
C TYR A 28 2.83 3.09 -3.74
N MET A 29 3.70 2.45 -2.95
CA MET A 29 4.21 3.00 -1.72
C MET A 29 5.03 4.28 -1.99
N ALA A 30 5.72 4.35 -3.13
CA ALA A 30 6.37 5.58 -3.59
C ALA A 30 5.35 6.70 -3.86
N TYR A 31 4.19 6.37 -4.43
CA TYR A 31 3.11 7.34 -4.69
C TYR A 31 2.55 7.95 -3.39
N TYR A 32 2.55 7.22 -2.27
CA TYR A 32 2.13 7.78 -0.98
C TYR A 32 2.95 8.97 -0.54
N THR A 33 4.24 9.01 -0.88
CA THR A 33 5.14 10.11 -0.50
C THR A 33 4.77 11.43 -1.17
N ILE A 34 4.14 11.39 -2.35
CA ILE A 34 3.86 12.58 -3.14
C ILE A 34 2.38 12.97 -3.20
N VAL A 35 1.45 12.07 -2.83
CA VAL A 35 0.00 12.31 -2.97
C VAL A 35 -0.48 13.57 -2.24
N ARG A 36 0.16 13.94 -1.13
CA ARG A 36 -0.14 15.18 -0.40
C ARG A 36 0.18 16.40 -1.26
N SER A 37 1.36 16.45 -1.87
CA SER A 37 1.80 17.54 -2.73
C SER A 37 0.93 17.64 -3.98
N LEU A 38 0.56 16.50 -4.59
CA LEU A 38 -0.37 16.47 -5.73
C LEU A 38 -1.70 17.16 -5.40
N LYS A 39 -2.27 16.85 -4.23
CA LYS A 39 -3.54 17.44 -3.77
C LYS A 39 -3.41 18.91 -3.39
N LEU A 40 -2.35 19.25 -2.63
CA LEU A 40 -2.13 20.62 -2.14
C LEU A 40 -1.99 21.61 -3.30
N HIS A 41 -1.27 21.21 -4.35
CA HIS A 41 -1.00 22.05 -5.52
C HIS A 41 -1.98 21.82 -6.67
N SER A 42 -3.04 21.02 -6.45
CA SER A 42 -4.06 20.70 -7.46
C SER A 42 -3.46 20.27 -8.80
N ILE A 43 -2.41 19.44 -8.76
CA ILE A 43 -1.68 18.99 -9.95
C ILE A 43 -2.60 18.12 -10.80
N GLN A 44 -2.75 18.48 -12.07
CA GLN A 44 -3.57 17.74 -13.01
C GLN A 44 -2.84 16.48 -13.53
N PRO A 45 -3.56 15.38 -13.85
CA PRO A 45 -2.95 14.16 -14.35
C PRO A 45 -2.04 14.37 -15.56
N GLU A 46 -2.40 15.27 -16.48
CA GLU A 46 -1.66 15.56 -17.70
C GLU A 46 -0.29 16.20 -17.44
N GLN A 47 -0.11 16.79 -16.25
CA GLN A 47 1.16 17.39 -15.82
C GLN A 47 2.15 16.33 -15.30
N LEU A 48 1.67 15.14 -14.92
CA LEU A 48 2.46 14.04 -14.37
C LEU A 48 3.08 13.18 -15.48
N THR A 49 4.00 13.78 -16.23
CA THR A 49 4.74 13.10 -17.29
C THR A 49 5.83 12.16 -16.76
N ASP A 50 6.33 11.27 -17.61
CA ASP A 50 7.48 10.41 -17.28
C ASP A 50 8.69 11.22 -16.81
N ALA A 51 8.91 12.42 -17.35
CA ALA A 51 10.01 13.30 -16.92
C ALA A 51 9.82 13.79 -15.48
N VAL A 52 8.58 14.08 -15.08
CA VAL A 52 8.24 14.45 -13.69
C VAL A 52 8.52 13.27 -12.76
N PHE A 53 8.02 12.07 -13.08
CA PHE A 53 8.27 10.89 -12.25
C PHE A 53 9.75 10.50 -12.19
N ASN A 54 10.49 10.59 -13.31
CA ASN A 54 11.93 10.33 -13.33
C ASN A 54 12.71 11.30 -12.44
N TYR A 55 12.33 12.58 -12.40
CA TYR A 55 12.96 13.52 -11.48
C TYR A 55 12.58 13.20 -10.03
N VAL A 56 11.29 13.10 -9.74
CA VAL A 56 10.78 12.91 -8.37
C VAL A 56 11.36 11.64 -7.72
N PHE A 57 11.40 10.54 -8.45
CA PHE A 57 11.78 9.24 -7.90
C PHE A 57 13.24 8.84 -8.13
N LEU A 58 13.90 9.39 -9.15
CA LEU A 58 15.26 8.99 -9.53
C LEU A 58 16.24 10.17 -9.60
N GLY A 59 15.80 11.41 -9.31
CA GLY A 59 16.63 12.61 -9.40
C GLY A 59 17.11 12.92 -10.83
N LYS A 60 16.47 12.36 -11.86
CA LYS A 60 16.95 12.46 -13.25
C LYS A 60 16.40 13.71 -13.96
N GLY A 61 17.30 14.48 -14.55
CA GLY A 61 16.98 15.65 -15.37
C GLY A 61 17.08 16.99 -14.63
N ASN A 62 16.82 18.09 -15.35
CA ASN A 62 16.89 19.44 -14.78
C ASN A 62 15.50 19.89 -14.30
N PRO A 63 15.31 20.20 -13.00
CA PRO A 63 14.00 20.49 -12.42
C PRO A 63 13.32 21.70 -13.06
N SER A 64 14.07 22.78 -13.31
CA SER A 64 13.52 24.00 -13.91
C SER A 64 12.94 23.73 -15.30
N SER A 65 13.64 22.94 -16.12
CA SER A 65 13.19 22.58 -17.46
C SER A 65 11.97 21.66 -17.46
N ILE A 66 11.91 20.72 -16.50
CA ILE A 66 10.82 19.74 -16.39
C ILE A 66 9.57 20.44 -15.87
N ALA A 67 9.72 21.25 -14.83
CA ALA A 67 8.64 22.03 -14.23
C ALA A 67 8.01 22.98 -15.26
N ALA A 68 8.83 23.72 -16.03
CA ALA A 68 8.35 24.58 -17.10
C ALA A 68 7.52 23.83 -18.16
N LYS A 69 7.95 22.64 -18.58
CA LYS A 69 7.21 21.80 -19.55
C LYS A 69 5.91 21.23 -18.98
N ALA A 70 5.90 20.89 -17.69
CA ALA A 70 4.73 20.36 -17.00
C ALA A 70 3.77 21.46 -16.53
N GLY A 71 4.10 22.74 -16.69
CA GLY A 71 3.33 23.86 -16.14
C GLY A 71 3.31 23.85 -14.60
N LEU A 72 4.43 23.46 -13.98
CA LEU A 72 4.62 23.40 -12.54
C LEU A 72 5.71 24.39 -12.12
N GLU A 73 5.68 24.79 -10.85
CA GLU A 73 6.79 25.51 -10.24
C GLU A 73 7.92 24.53 -9.86
N PRO A 74 9.21 24.89 -10.08
CA PRO A 74 10.33 24.01 -9.72
C PRO A 74 10.33 23.60 -8.25
N SER A 75 9.91 24.50 -7.35
CA SER A 75 9.81 24.24 -5.91
C SER A 75 8.81 23.13 -5.57
N VAL A 76 7.73 22.96 -6.35
CA VAL A 76 6.76 21.87 -6.16
C VAL A 76 7.38 20.52 -6.52
N LEU A 77 8.17 20.50 -7.58
CA LEU A 77 8.88 19.32 -8.04
C LEU A 77 9.96 18.90 -7.03
N GLU A 78 10.74 19.88 -6.54
CA GLU A 78 11.75 19.70 -5.48
C GLU A 78 11.13 19.24 -4.15
N GLN A 79 9.94 19.77 -3.81
CA GLN A 79 9.19 19.33 -2.63
C GLN A 79 8.79 17.85 -2.75
N MET A 80 8.23 17.43 -3.89
CA MET A 80 7.87 16.02 -4.12
C MET A 80 9.10 15.11 -4.06
N HIS A 81 10.21 15.53 -4.66
CA HIS A 81 11.47 14.77 -4.59
C HIS A 81 11.99 14.66 -3.15
N SER A 82 11.97 15.76 -2.39
CA SER A 82 12.44 15.78 -1.01
C SER A 82 11.60 14.89 -0.09
N GLU A 83 10.28 14.91 -0.23
CA GLU A 83 9.38 14.01 0.53
C GLU A 83 9.67 12.54 0.21
N PHE A 84 9.81 12.19 -1.08
CA PHE A 84 10.19 10.84 -1.47
C PHE A 84 11.55 10.43 -0.89
N SER A 85 12.59 11.24 -1.09
CA SER A 85 13.94 10.96 -0.60
C SER A 85 14.05 10.89 0.93
N TYR A 86 13.15 11.55 1.66
CA TYR A 86 13.08 11.47 3.12
C TYR A 86 12.43 10.16 3.59
N PHE A 87 11.30 9.77 3.00
CA PHE A 87 10.51 8.63 3.45
C PHE A 87 10.93 7.28 2.84
N TYR A 88 11.66 7.28 1.72
CA TYR A 88 12.17 6.07 1.09
C TYR A 88 13.65 5.82 1.46
N PRO A 89 14.11 4.56 1.53
CA PRO A 89 13.41 3.31 1.20
C PRO A 89 12.27 2.94 2.16
N LEU A 90 11.35 2.09 1.70
CA LEU A 90 10.28 1.53 2.53
C LEU A 90 10.89 0.69 3.68
N ASP A 91 10.78 1.19 4.92
CA ASP A 91 11.35 0.51 6.10
C ASP A 91 10.71 -0.85 6.37
N SER A 92 9.36 -0.93 6.35
CA SER A 92 8.65 -2.18 6.59
C SER A 92 7.36 -2.30 5.79
N ARG A 93 7.19 -3.45 5.13
CA ARG A 93 5.95 -3.85 4.47
C ARG A 93 5.26 -4.95 5.26
N HIS A 94 4.05 -4.69 5.76
CA HIS A 94 3.24 -5.66 6.49
C HIS A 94 2.20 -6.31 5.58
N SER A 95 2.01 -7.63 5.70
CA SER A 95 1.02 -8.36 4.91
C SER A 95 0.71 -9.75 5.48
N GLY A 96 -0.44 -10.32 5.11
CA GLY A 96 -0.73 -11.73 5.31
C GLY A 96 0.19 -12.65 4.49
N ARG A 97 0.42 -13.86 5.01
CA ARG A 97 1.26 -14.91 4.40
C ARG A 97 0.82 -15.34 2.99
N ASP A 98 -0.44 -15.17 2.68
CA ASP A 98 -1.05 -15.49 1.38
C ASP A 98 -0.53 -14.61 0.23
N LEU A 99 0.03 -13.43 0.53
CA LEU A 99 0.60 -12.53 -0.47
C LEU A 99 2.10 -12.74 -0.73
N VAL A 100 2.77 -13.61 0.05
CA VAL A 100 4.18 -13.95 -0.15
C VAL A 100 4.47 -14.48 -1.55
N PRO A 101 3.76 -15.50 -2.09
CA PRO A 101 4.09 -16.08 -3.39
C PRO A 101 3.67 -15.22 -4.59
N ASN A 102 3.04 -14.04 -4.37
CA ASN A 102 2.52 -13.18 -5.43
C ASN A 102 2.96 -11.72 -5.22
N HIS A 103 2.09 -10.87 -4.67
CA HIS A 103 2.30 -9.43 -4.49
C HIS A 103 3.65 -9.09 -3.86
N LEU A 104 4.06 -9.77 -2.78
CA LEU A 104 5.32 -9.44 -2.10
C LEU A 104 6.55 -9.78 -2.95
N ALA A 105 6.51 -10.90 -3.68
CA ALA A 105 7.53 -11.23 -4.66
C ALA A 105 7.56 -10.19 -5.80
N PHE A 106 6.39 -9.84 -6.36
CA PHE A 106 6.29 -8.84 -7.43
C PHE A 106 6.75 -7.45 -7.00
N MET A 107 6.47 -7.06 -5.75
CA MET A 107 6.96 -5.83 -5.14
C MET A 107 8.48 -5.78 -5.17
N ILE A 108 9.17 -6.85 -4.74
CA ILE A 108 10.64 -6.92 -4.76
C ILE A 108 11.15 -6.78 -6.20
N PHE A 109 10.63 -7.59 -7.14
CA PHE A 109 11.06 -7.55 -8.54
C PHE A 109 10.91 -6.15 -9.16
N ASN A 110 9.77 -5.48 -8.94
CA ASN A 110 9.54 -4.15 -9.51
C ASN A 110 10.37 -3.07 -8.82
N HIS A 111 10.64 -3.18 -7.52
CA HIS A 111 11.54 -2.23 -6.86
C HIS A 111 12.96 -2.33 -7.42
N ILE A 112 13.48 -3.54 -7.62
CA ILE A 112 14.80 -3.78 -8.23
C ILE A 112 14.85 -3.28 -9.67
N ALA A 113 13.77 -3.42 -10.43
CA ALA A 113 13.73 -3.02 -11.83
C ALA A 113 13.71 -1.49 -12.03
N ILE A 114 13.17 -0.73 -11.08
CA ILE A 114 12.93 0.71 -11.22
C ILE A 114 13.90 1.55 -10.39
N PHE A 115 14.17 1.15 -9.16
CA PHE A 115 14.92 1.95 -8.19
C PHE A 115 16.33 1.40 -7.97
N PRO A 116 17.30 2.29 -7.70
CA PRO A 116 18.64 1.87 -7.29
C PRO A 116 18.61 1.18 -5.90
N GLU A 117 19.68 0.47 -5.57
CA GLU A 117 19.75 -0.45 -4.42
C GLU A 117 19.47 0.23 -3.08
N GLU A 118 19.91 1.48 -2.92
CA GLU A 118 19.68 2.29 -1.72
C GLU A 118 18.19 2.57 -1.45
N LEU A 119 17.32 2.40 -2.45
CA LEU A 119 15.87 2.61 -2.36
C LEU A 119 15.07 1.30 -2.28
N TRP A 120 15.73 0.14 -2.19
CA TRP A 120 15.04 -1.15 -2.08
C TRP A 120 14.36 -1.31 -0.72
N PRO A 121 13.22 -2.03 -0.63
CA PRO A 121 12.52 -2.27 0.63
C PRO A 121 13.42 -2.96 1.66
N ARG A 122 13.41 -2.49 2.91
CA ARG A 122 14.31 -2.98 3.97
C ARG A 122 13.78 -4.23 4.67
N GLN A 123 12.47 -4.30 4.91
CA GLN A 123 11.85 -5.40 5.64
C GLN A 123 10.46 -5.75 5.10
N ILE A 124 10.13 -7.04 5.17
CA ILE A 124 8.76 -7.55 5.01
C ILE A 124 8.38 -8.30 6.29
N ALA A 125 7.31 -7.87 6.94
CA ALA A 125 6.74 -8.51 8.13
C ALA A 125 5.45 -9.25 7.75
N VAL A 126 5.42 -10.56 8.03
CA VAL A 126 4.32 -11.43 7.59
C VAL A 126 3.53 -11.97 8.80
N ASN A 127 2.21 -11.81 8.76
CA ASN A 127 1.29 -12.34 9.76
C ASN A 127 0.46 -13.51 9.19
N GLY A 128 -0.08 -14.35 10.08
CA GLY A 128 -1.09 -15.34 9.72
C GLY A 128 -2.47 -14.70 9.46
N SER A 129 -3.46 -15.55 9.21
CA SER A 129 -4.86 -15.15 9.09
C SER A 129 -5.47 -14.87 10.45
N VAL A 130 -6.59 -14.14 10.48
CA VAL A 130 -7.41 -14.03 11.68
C VAL A 130 -8.52 -15.08 11.62
N LEU A 131 -8.63 -15.88 12.67
CA LEU A 131 -9.68 -16.89 12.89
C LEU A 131 -10.77 -16.31 13.81
N MET A 132 -11.93 -16.95 13.81
CA MET A 132 -13.04 -16.68 14.72
C MET A 132 -13.30 -17.96 15.50
N GLU A 133 -12.93 -17.96 16.78
CA GLU A 133 -13.09 -19.09 17.71
C GLU A 133 -12.57 -20.42 17.13
N GLY A 134 -11.33 -20.39 16.62
CA GLY A 134 -10.61 -21.51 16.02
C GLY A 134 -11.03 -21.85 14.59
N GLN A 135 -12.03 -21.16 14.03
CA GLN A 135 -12.54 -21.43 12.69
C GLN A 135 -12.14 -20.35 11.69
N LYS A 136 -11.92 -20.74 10.43
CA LYS A 136 -11.71 -19.78 9.34
C LYS A 136 -12.94 -18.89 9.19
N MET A 137 -12.73 -17.58 9.21
CA MET A 137 -13.77 -16.60 8.91
C MET A 137 -14.26 -16.74 7.46
N SER A 138 -15.54 -17.02 7.26
CA SER A 138 -16.15 -17.10 5.92
C SER A 138 -17.60 -16.61 5.91
N LYS A 139 -17.99 -15.93 4.83
CA LYS A 139 -19.38 -15.45 4.66
C LYS A 139 -20.37 -16.62 4.62
N SER A 140 -19.97 -17.73 4.01
CA SER A 140 -20.79 -18.94 3.89
C SER A 140 -21.08 -19.62 5.23
N TYR A 141 -20.18 -19.51 6.21
CA TYR A 141 -20.40 -20.04 7.56
C TYR A 141 -21.10 -19.05 8.49
N GLY A 142 -21.31 -17.81 8.05
CA GLY A 142 -21.90 -16.76 8.88
C GLY A 142 -21.02 -16.30 10.04
N ASN A 143 -19.76 -16.75 10.11
CA ASN A 143 -18.82 -16.47 11.20
C ASN A 143 -17.86 -15.32 10.85
N ILE A 144 -18.40 -14.21 10.32
CA ILE A 144 -17.63 -13.00 10.03
C ILE A 144 -18.24 -11.85 10.82
N ILE A 145 -17.36 -11.04 11.41
CA ILE A 145 -17.73 -9.75 11.95
C ILE A 145 -17.08 -8.63 11.11
N PRO A 146 -17.87 -7.74 10.49
CA PRO A 146 -17.33 -6.53 9.86
C PRO A 146 -16.61 -5.66 10.90
N LEU A 147 -15.49 -5.04 10.52
CA LEU A 147 -14.69 -4.21 11.44
C LEU A 147 -15.52 -3.10 12.12
N ARG A 148 -16.43 -2.45 11.38
CA ARG A 148 -17.30 -1.40 11.94
C ARG A 148 -18.19 -1.93 13.06
N GLU A 149 -18.83 -3.07 12.83
CA GLU A 149 -19.69 -3.74 13.81
C GLU A 149 -18.87 -4.20 15.02
N ALA A 150 -17.66 -4.73 14.79
CA ALA A 150 -16.75 -5.10 15.87
C ALA A 150 -16.37 -3.89 16.74
N ILE A 151 -16.09 -2.73 16.13
CA ILE A 151 -15.79 -1.49 16.85
C ILE A 151 -17.00 -1.00 17.65
N GLU A 152 -18.20 -1.00 17.06
CA GLU A 152 -19.44 -0.59 17.73
C GLU A 152 -19.77 -1.51 18.92
N THR A 153 -19.47 -2.80 18.79
CA THR A 153 -19.76 -3.80 19.82
C THR A 153 -18.72 -3.81 20.96
N PHE A 154 -17.43 -3.81 20.61
CA PHE A 154 -16.34 -4.03 21.57
C PHE A 154 -15.56 -2.77 21.93
N GLY A 155 -15.76 -1.65 21.23
CA GLY A 155 -14.90 -0.49 21.34
C GLY A 155 -13.53 -0.73 20.68
N VAL A 156 -12.85 0.37 20.33
CA VAL A 156 -11.59 0.30 19.57
C VAL A 156 -10.46 -0.35 20.37
N ASP A 157 -10.32 0.00 21.64
CA ASP A 157 -9.19 -0.44 22.46
C ASP A 157 -9.28 -1.93 22.82
N SER A 158 -10.43 -2.38 23.30
CA SER A 158 -10.65 -3.78 23.65
C SER A 158 -10.56 -4.69 22.43
N LEU A 159 -11.05 -4.25 21.27
CA LEU A 159 -10.89 -4.98 20.00
C LEU A 159 -9.40 -5.12 19.62
N ARG A 160 -8.64 -4.02 19.69
CA ARG A 160 -7.19 -4.03 19.38
C ARG A 160 -6.45 -4.96 20.33
N LEU A 161 -6.71 -4.86 21.64
CA LEU A 161 -6.06 -5.70 22.64
C LEU A 161 -6.41 -7.18 22.45
N ALA A 162 -7.67 -7.51 22.16
CA ALA A 162 -8.09 -8.89 21.95
C ALA A 162 -7.38 -9.54 20.76
N VAL A 163 -7.26 -8.84 19.62
CA VAL A 163 -6.56 -9.37 18.45
C VAL A 163 -5.06 -9.48 18.71
N LEU A 164 -4.45 -8.47 19.33
CA LEU A 164 -3.02 -8.46 19.60
C LEU A 164 -2.60 -9.49 20.66
N ALA A 165 -3.45 -9.80 21.63
CA ALA A 165 -3.19 -10.79 22.67
C ALA A 165 -3.00 -12.22 22.12
N THR A 166 -3.52 -12.49 20.92
CA THR A 166 -3.43 -13.80 20.25
C THR A 166 -2.56 -13.74 18.98
N ALA A 167 -1.96 -12.59 18.67
CA ALA A 167 -1.20 -12.41 17.45
C ALA A 167 0.29 -12.67 17.68
N GLU A 168 0.84 -13.62 16.94
CA GLU A 168 2.27 -13.85 16.80
C GLU A 168 2.68 -13.79 15.32
N LEU A 169 3.98 -13.59 15.04
CA LEU A 169 4.48 -13.62 13.67
C LEU A 169 4.23 -14.99 13.03
N LEU A 170 3.79 -14.98 11.77
CA LEU A 170 3.47 -16.16 10.94
C LEU A 170 2.33 -17.07 11.43
N GLN A 171 1.93 -16.99 12.70
CA GLN A 171 0.82 -17.76 13.26
C GLN A 171 -0.52 -17.08 13.00
N ASP A 172 -1.57 -17.89 12.90
CA ASP A 172 -2.93 -17.37 12.79
C ASP A 172 -3.38 -16.82 14.15
N ALA A 173 -3.95 -15.63 14.17
CA ALA A 173 -4.49 -15.01 15.38
C ALA A 173 -5.93 -15.49 15.58
N ASP A 174 -6.30 -15.90 16.78
CA ASP A 174 -7.66 -16.36 17.07
C ASP A 174 -8.48 -15.31 17.82
N PHE A 175 -9.49 -14.75 17.16
CA PHE A 175 -10.39 -13.80 17.79
C PHE A 175 -11.56 -14.51 18.47
N SER A 176 -11.85 -14.13 19.72
CA SER A 176 -13.09 -14.51 20.43
C SER A 176 -13.78 -13.27 21.00
N ALA A 177 -15.11 -13.21 20.84
CA ALA A 177 -15.94 -12.15 21.42
C ALA A 177 -15.86 -12.14 22.95
N THR A 178 -15.66 -13.30 23.58
CA THR A 178 -15.50 -13.41 25.04
C THR A 178 -14.22 -12.71 25.51
N LEU A 179 -13.11 -12.94 24.80
CA LEU A 179 -11.85 -12.26 25.08
C LEU A 179 -12.01 -10.75 24.92
N ALA A 180 -12.62 -10.29 23.81
CA ALA A 180 -12.85 -8.88 23.55
C ALA A 180 -13.69 -8.19 24.64
N LYS A 181 -14.77 -8.83 25.11
CA LYS A 181 -15.60 -8.29 26.21
C LYS A 181 -14.84 -8.21 27.52
N SER A 182 -14.05 -9.23 27.87
CA SER A 182 -13.26 -9.19 29.11
C SER A 182 -12.21 -8.06 29.14
N MET A 183 -11.78 -7.58 27.96
CA MET A 183 -10.88 -6.44 27.82
C MET A 183 -11.61 -5.08 27.90
N GLN A 184 -12.95 -5.04 27.91
CA GLN A 184 -13.72 -3.82 28.15
C GLN A 184 -13.95 -3.55 29.65
N GLU A 185 -14.00 -4.63 30.44
CA GLU A 185 -14.31 -4.57 31.88
C GLU A 185 -13.10 -4.21 32.75
N ARG A 186 -11.96 -3.92 32.14
CA ARG A 186 -10.70 -3.52 32.79
C ARG A 186 -10.39 -2.05 32.53
#